data_AF-A0A9E3H547-F1
#
_entry.id   AF-A0A9E3H547-F1
#
_cell.length_a   1.000
_cell.length_b   1.000
_cell.length_c   1.000
_cell.angle_alpha   90.00
_cell.angle_beta   90.00
_cell.angle_gamma   90.00
#
_symmetry.space_group_name_H-M   'P 1'
#
loop_
_entity.id
_entity.type
_entity.pdbx_description
1 polymer ?
#
loop_
_entity_poly.entity_id
_entity_poly.type
_entity_poly.pdbx_seq_one_letter_code
_entity_poly.pdbx_strand_id
1 'polypeptide(L)'
;MLKSGLSVRHIEEEKNVPMYKTNIECISTQTFSSSLVVSMRPLPANQVVRAVEVTSRYYKAHGSPIHIGSPETIGIYNLEKPDYGDAVTINDGEIPVFWACGVTTQIAILSTKSELAITHSPGHMFVSDLQDESLTL
;
A
#
# COMPACT_ATOMS: atom_id res chain seq x y z
N MET A 1 -13.18 1.23 -1.66
CA MET A 1 -13.27 2.16 -0.51
C MET A 1 -14.27 3.28 -0.76
N LEU A 2 -14.05 4.16 -1.75
CA LEU A 2 -14.95 5.29 -2.05
C LEU A 2 -16.41 4.89 -2.29
N LYS A 3 -16.68 3.87 -3.13
CA LYS A 3 -18.03 3.31 -3.34
C LYS A 3 -18.71 2.82 -2.04
N SER A 4 -17.93 2.56 -0.99
CA SER A 4 -18.40 2.09 0.31
C SER A 4 -18.45 3.21 1.37
N GLY A 5 -18.31 4.48 0.96
CA GLY A 5 -18.37 5.64 1.85
C GLY A 5 -17.12 5.84 2.71
N LEU A 6 -16.00 5.20 2.36
CA LEU A 6 -14.72 5.35 3.07
C LEU A 6 -13.86 6.39 2.37
N SER A 7 -13.34 7.34 3.14
CA SER A 7 -12.43 8.38 2.64
C SER A 7 -11.11 7.79 2.15
N VAL A 8 -10.45 8.53 1.25
CA VAL A 8 -9.12 8.18 0.76
C VAL A 8 -8.31 9.47 0.68
N ARG A 9 -7.60 9.78 1.76
CA ARG A 9 -6.90 11.07 1.99
C ARG A 9 -6.03 11.53 0.82
N HIS A 10 -5.24 10.65 0.22
CA HIS A 10 -4.37 11.03 -0.89
C HIS A 10 -5.15 11.42 -2.15
N ILE A 11 -6.37 10.90 -2.36
CA ILE A 11 -7.25 11.34 -3.45
C ILE A 11 -7.83 12.72 -3.14
N GLU A 12 -8.27 12.93 -1.89
CA GLU A 12 -8.80 14.22 -1.42
C GLU A 12 -7.78 15.36 -1.49
N GLU A 13 -6.50 15.03 -1.28
CA GLU A 13 -5.38 15.97 -1.35
C GLU A 13 -4.68 16.04 -2.72
N GLU A 14 -5.18 15.32 -3.74
CA GLU A 14 -4.57 15.25 -5.07
C GLU A 14 -3.08 14.82 -5.05
N LYS A 15 -2.77 13.84 -4.19
CA LYS A 15 -1.43 13.32 -3.93
C LYS A 15 -1.26 11.86 -4.34
N ASN A 16 -0.03 11.48 -4.64
CA ASN A 16 0.31 10.07 -4.74
C ASN A 16 0.27 9.44 -3.35
N VAL A 17 -0.27 8.22 -3.27
CA VAL A 17 -0.38 7.49 -1.99
C VAL A 17 1.00 7.36 -1.32
N PRO A 18 1.14 7.67 -0.02
CA PRO A 18 2.40 7.48 0.68
C PRO A 18 2.69 5.98 0.84
N MET A 19 3.92 5.61 0.53
CA MET A 19 4.40 4.24 0.61
C MET A 19 5.70 4.18 1.39
N TYR A 20 5.85 3.12 2.18
CA TYR A 20 6.95 2.97 3.13
C TYR A 20 7.55 1.57 3.03
N LYS A 21 8.87 1.49 3.13
CA LYS A 21 9.59 0.25 3.36
C LYS A 21 9.40 -0.16 4.81
N THR A 22 9.03 -1.41 5.02
CA THR A 22 8.85 -1.96 6.36
C THR A 22 10.06 -2.77 6.80
N ASN A 23 10.10 -3.19 8.06
CA ASN A 23 10.99 -4.24 8.54
C ASN A 23 10.43 -5.67 8.34
N ILE A 24 9.32 -5.83 7.62
CA ILE A 24 8.71 -7.13 7.34
C ILE A 24 9.38 -7.69 6.08
N GLU A 25 10.13 -8.77 6.22
CA GLU A 25 10.77 -9.42 5.08
C GLU A 25 9.78 -10.26 4.26
N CYS A 26 9.85 -10.14 2.94
CA CYS A 26 9.15 -11.06 2.04
C CYS A 26 9.81 -12.45 2.10
N ILE A 27 9.02 -13.48 1.75
CA ILE A 27 9.56 -14.82 1.56
C ILE A 27 10.54 -14.76 0.39
N SER A 28 11.82 -14.96 0.70
CA SER A 28 12.89 -14.87 -0.28
C SER A 28 12.95 -16.11 -1.18
N THR A 29 13.42 -15.91 -2.40
CA THR A 29 13.80 -16.98 -3.33
C THR A 29 15.32 -16.96 -3.55
N GLN A 30 15.85 -17.87 -4.36
CA GLN A 30 17.28 -17.84 -4.71
C GLN A 30 17.69 -16.53 -5.41
N THR A 31 16.78 -15.91 -6.15
CA THR A 31 17.06 -14.74 -6.98
C THR A 31 16.60 -13.44 -6.33
N PHE A 32 15.44 -13.45 -5.69
CA PHE A 32 14.77 -12.25 -5.18
C PHE A 32 14.69 -12.27 -3.66
N SER A 33 15.06 -11.14 -3.05
CA SER A 33 14.79 -10.81 -1.66
C SER A 33 14.37 -9.35 -1.53
N SER A 34 13.51 -9.03 -0.58
CA SER A 34 13.08 -7.66 -0.32
C SER A 34 12.31 -7.56 0.98
N SER A 35 12.41 -6.42 1.64
CA SER A 35 11.42 -6.00 2.61
C SER A 35 10.12 -5.59 1.92
N LEU A 36 8.98 -5.86 2.56
CA LEU A 36 7.66 -5.49 2.09
C LEU A 36 7.52 -3.96 2.05
N VAL A 37 6.99 -3.44 0.95
CA VAL A 37 6.53 -2.05 0.86
C VAL A 37 5.03 -2.01 1.11
N VAL A 38 4.61 -1.07 1.94
CA VAL A 38 3.20 -0.83 2.24
C VAL A 38 2.76 0.55 1.76
N SER A 39 1.53 0.66 1.28
CA SER A 39 0.84 1.94 1.11
C SER A 39 0.02 2.25 2.36
N MET A 40 -0.01 3.51 2.79
CA MET A 40 -0.74 3.94 3.99
C MET A 40 -1.93 4.82 3.63
N ARG A 41 -3.06 4.62 4.31
CA ARG A 41 -4.21 5.53 4.29
C ARG A 41 -4.66 5.81 5.73
N PRO A 42 -4.76 7.07 6.16
CA PRO A 42 -5.33 7.38 7.46
C PRO A 42 -6.86 7.22 7.40
N LEU A 43 -7.44 6.59 8.41
CA LEU A 43 -8.88 6.36 8.50
C LEU A 43 -9.41 6.73 9.88
N PRO A 44 -10.58 7.36 10.00
CA PRO A 44 -11.27 7.50 11.27
C PRO A 44 -11.42 6.14 11.96
N ALA A 45 -11.23 6.08 13.29
CA ALA A 45 -11.25 4.82 14.03
C ALA A 45 -12.52 3.97 13.79
N ASN A 46 -13.68 4.62 13.66
CA ASN A 46 -14.97 3.97 13.38
C ASN A 46 -15.10 3.42 11.95
N GLN A 47 -14.20 3.77 11.03
CA GLN A 47 -14.19 3.29 9.65
C GLN A 47 -13.20 2.14 9.42
N VAL A 48 -12.26 1.89 10.34
CA VAL A 48 -11.20 0.88 10.17
C VAL A 48 -11.78 -0.53 9.94
N VAL A 49 -12.73 -0.96 10.77
CA VAL A 49 -13.36 -2.29 10.62
C VAL A 49 -14.02 -2.41 9.25
N ARG A 50 -14.74 -1.37 8.81
CA ARG A 50 -15.40 -1.36 7.52
C ARG A 50 -14.40 -1.39 6.35
N ALA A 51 -13.27 -0.71 6.49
CA ALA A 51 -12.21 -0.75 5.48
C ALA A 51 -11.60 -2.14 5.35
N VAL A 52 -11.38 -2.85 6.45
CA VAL A 52 -10.96 -4.25 6.44
C VAL A 52 -11.99 -5.11 5.70
N GLU A 53 -13.26 -5.07 6.11
CA GLU A 53 -14.32 -5.89 5.48
C GLU A 53 -14.44 -5.70 3.97
N VAL A 54 -14.35 -4.43 3.52
CA VAL A 54 -14.51 -4.09 2.10
C VAL A 54 -13.27 -4.51 1.31
N THR A 55 -12.07 -4.22 1.81
CA THR A 55 -10.83 -4.45 1.06
C THR A 55 -10.41 -5.91 1.04
N SER A 56 -10.68 -6.68 2.09
CA SER A 56 -10.37 -8.11 2.19
C SER A 56 -10.99 -8.97 1.10
N ARG A 57 -12.10 -8.52 0.48
CA ARG A 57 -12.74 -9.25 -0.63
C ARG A 57 -11.91 -9.19 -1.92
N TYR A 58 -11.11 -8.14 -2.12
CA TYR A 58 -10.34 -7.88 -3.34
C TYR A 58 -8.93 -8.49 -3.26
N TYR A 59 -8.84 -9.80 -3.09
CA TYR A 59 -7.57 -10.52 -2.87
C TYR A 59 -6.57 -10.43 -4.02
N LYS A 60 -7.04 -10.19 -5.26
CA LYS A 60 -6.20 -9.96 -6.44
C LYS A 60 -5.71 -8.52 -6.60
N ALA A 61 -6.15 -7.60 -5.73
CA ALA A 61 -5.71 -6.21 -5.68
C ALA A 61 -4.94 -5.96 -4.37
N HIS A 62 -5.38 -5.01 -3.53
CA HIS A 62 -4.75 -4.72 -2.24
C HIS A 62 -5.04 -5.77 -1.14
N GLY A 63 -6.19 -6.44 -1.20
CA GLY A 63 -6.63 -7.37 -0.16
C GLY A 63 -6.83 -6.72 1.22
N SER A 64 -6.72 -7.53 2.27
CA SER A 64 -6.77 -7.08 3.67
C SER A 64 -5.58 -6.18 4.01
N PRO A 65 -5.72 -5.21 4.93
CA PRO A 65 -4.57 -4.53 5.50
C PRO A 65 -3.57 -5.53 6.11
N ILE A 66 -2.28 -5.22 5.98
CA ILE A 66 -1.18 -5.96 6.60
C ILE A 66 -0.92 -5.45 8.02
N HIS A 67 -1.19 -4.18 8.27
CA HIS A 67 -0.98 -3.56 9.58
C HIS A 67 -1.97 -2.41 9.85
N ILE A 68 -2.29 -2.18 11.12
CA ILE A 68 -3.22 -1.15 11.60
C ILE A 68 -2.64 -0.49 12.85
N GLY A 69 -2.57 0.84 12.87
CA GLY A 69 -2.10 1.60 14.03
C GLY A 69 -0.60 1.83 14.03
N SER A 70 0.06 1.56 15.16
CA SER A 70 1.46 1.89 15.48
C SER A 70 2.45 1.61 14.33
N PRO A 71 2.86 2.63 13.54
CA PRO A 71 3.77 2.44 12.39
C PRO A 71 5.14 1.89 12.80
N GLU A 72 5.59 2.17 14.01
CA GLU A 72 6.88 1.73 14.55
C GLU A 72 7.01 0.20 14.64
N THR A 73 5.89 -0.53 14.80
CA THR A 73 5.94 -2.00 14.88
C THR A 73 6.32 -2.64 13.54
N ILE A 74 6.10 -1.92 12.44
CA ILE A 74 6.50 -2.32 11.09
C ILE A 74 7.73 -1.53 10.59
N GLY A 75 8.47 -0.88 11.49
CA GLY A 75 9.73 -0.20 11.20
C GLY A 75 9.57 1.20 10.59
N ILE A 76 8.38 1.79 10.63
CA ILE A 76 8.14 3.13 10.09
C ILE A 76 8.15 4.15 11.25
N TYR A 77 9.18 5.00 11.29
CA TYR A 77 9.39 5.96 12.39
C TYR A 77 8.95 7.40 12.07
N ASN A 78 8.70 7.71 10.80
CA ASN A 78 8.26 9.04 10.38
C ASN A 78 7.30 8.96 9.20
N LEU A 79 6.00 9.19 9.47
CA LEU A 79 4.97 9.17 8.43
C LEU A 79 5.01 10.39 7.49
N GLU A 80 5.66 11.49 7.88
CA GLU A 80 5.83 12.67 7.03
C GLU A 80 6.92 12.48 5.96
N LYS A 81 7.68 11.38 6.02
CA LYS A 81 8.77 11.06 5.09
C LYS A 81 8.53 9.70 4.46
N PRO A 82 7.56 9.56 3.54
CA PRO A 82 7.38 8.32 2.81
C PRO A 82 8.61 8.02 1.93
N ASP A 83 8.93 6.74 1.77
CA ASP A 83 9.98 6.30 0.86
C ASP A 83 9.58 6.53 -0.61
N TYR A 84 8.28 6.49 -0.89
CA TYR A 84 7.71 6.75 -2.21
C TYR A 84 6.35 7.45 -2.11
N GLY A 85 5.99 8.25 -3.10
CA GLY A 85 4.76 9.03 -3.10
C GLY A 85 4.86 10.27 -2.21
N ASP A 86 3.71 10.80 -1.81
CA ASP A 86 3.62 12.09 -1.11
C ASP A 86 3.04 11.90 0.30
N ALA A 87 3.59 12.62 1.29
CA ALA A 87 3.05 12.62 2.64
C ALA A 87 1.64 13.25 2.67
N VAL A 88 0.75 12.67 3.46
CA VAL A 88 -0.65 13.12 3.59
C VAL A 88 -0.95 13.59 5.00
N THR A 89 -1.97 14.43 5.17
CA THR A 89 -2.42 14.84 6.50
C THR A 89 -3.08 13.67 7.23
N ILE A 90 -2.70 13.48 8.49
CA ILE A 90 -3.33 12.54 9.41
C ILE A 90 -3.96 13.39 10.52
N ASN A 91 -5.28 13.43 10.55
CA ASN A 91 -6.03 14.23 11.52
C ASN A 91 -6.16 13.51 12.87
N ASP A 92 -6.48 14.27 13.91
CA ASP A 92 -6.80 13.71 15.22
C ASP A 92 -7.92 12.67 15.13
N GLY A 93 -7.69 11.51 15.73
CA GLY A 93 -8.64 10.38 15.70
C GLY A 93 -8.57 9.51 14.44
N GLU A 94 -7.71 9.82 13.48
CA GLU A 94 -7.39 8.94 12.36
C GLU A 94 -6.30 7.94 12.74
N ILE A 95 -6.46 6.71 12.24
CA ILE A 95 -5.57 5.58 12.46
C ILE A 95 -4.87 5.29 11.12
N PRO A 96 -3.53 5.24 11.08
CA PRO A 96 -2.79 4.77 9.91
C PRO A 96 -3.11 3.30 9.62
N VAL A 97 -3.54 3.00 8.40
CA VAL A 97 -3.82 1.63 7.94
C VAL A 97 -2.95 1.32 6.73
N PHE A 98 -2.31 0.14 6.74
CA PHE A 98 -1.26 -0.22 5.79
C PHE A 98 -1.65 -1.44 4.95
N TRP A 99 -1.54 -1.33 3.63
CA TRP A 99 -1.76 -2.42 2.67
C TRP A 99 -0.49 -2.75 1.92
N ALA A 100 -0.29 -4.01 1.55
CA ALA A 100 0.80 -4.40 0.66
C ALA A 100 0.75 -3.62 -0.66
N CYS A 101 1.92 -3.16 -1.11
CA CYS A 101 2.07 -2.35 -2.31
C CYS A 101 2.90 -3.07 -3.38
N GLY A 102 2.49 -2.91 -4.64
CA GLY A 102 3.20 -3.44 -5.80
C GLY A 102 4.63 -2.91 -5.97
N VAL A 103 4.98 -1.77 -5.37
CA VAL A 103 6.36 -1.24 -5.33
C VAL A 103 7.35 -2.24 -4.69
N THR A 104 6.86 -3.17 -3.86
CA THR A 104 7.66 -4.31 -3.35
C THR A 104 8.38 -5.05 -4.47
N THR A 105 7.73 -5.23 -5.64
CA THR A 105 8.35 -5.89 -6.79
C THR A 105 9.53 -5.10 -7.36
N GLN A 106 9.47 -3.76 -7.32
CA GLN A 106 10.57 -2.91 -7.77
C GLN A 106 11.78 -3.05 -6.84
N ILE A 107 11.55 -3.12 -5.53
CA ILE A 107 12.63 -3.37 -4.56
C ILE A 107 13.22 -4.77 -4.75
N ALA A 108 12.38 -5.78 -4.94
CA ALA A 108 12.83 -7.15 -5.20
C ALA A 108 13.69 -7.23 -6.46
N ILE A 109 13.34 -6.51 -7.53
CA ILE A 109 14.17 -6.46 -8.75
C ILE A 109 15.53 -5.82 -8.44
N LEU A 110 15.56 -4.74 -7.65
CA LEU A 110 16.80 -4.05 -7.27
C LEU A 110 17.75 -4.88 -6.38
N SER A 111 17.26 -5.91 -5.70
CA SER A 111 18.13 -6.85 -4.97
C SER A 111 18.85 -7.83 -5.88
N THR A 112 18.47 -7.90 -7.16
CA THR A 112 19.09 -8.78 -8.15
C THR A 112 20.19 -8.06 -8.94
N LYS A 113 21.06 -8.85 -9.60
CA LYS A 113 21.99 -8.35 -10.62
C LYS A 113 21.40 -8.47 -12.03
N SER A 114 20.10 -8.23 -12.20
CA SER A 114 19.48 -8.34 -13.51
C SER A 114 20.11 -7.34 -14.49
N GLU A 115 20.42 -7.79 -15.70
CA GLU A 115 20.94 -6.92 -16.77
C GLU A 115 19.86 -5.99 -17.33
N LEU A 116 18.58 -6.38 -17.20
CA LEU A 116 17.44 -5.62 -17.69
C LEU A 116 16.19 -5.88 -16.83
N ALA A 117 15.44 -4.82 -16.55
CA ALA A 117 14.09 -4.91 -16.00
C ALA A 117 13.23 -3.78 -16.58
N ILE A 118 11.98 -4.10 -16.92
CA ILE A 118 11.00 -3.12 -17.42
C ILE A 118 9.84 -3.10 -16.45
N THR A 119 9.51 -1.92 -15.95
CA THR A 119 8.42 -1.68 -14.99
C THR A 119 7.59 -0.47 -15.43
N HIS A 120 6.46 -0.26 -14.78
CA HIS A 120 5.70 0.98 -14.94
C HIS A 120 6.27 2.08 -14.02
N SER A 121 6.16 3.33 -14.43
CA SER A 121 6.40 4.48 -13.54
C SER A 121 5.27 4.58 -12.52
N PRO A 122 5.56 4.92 -11.24
CA PRO A 122 4.51 5.23 -10.27
C PRO A 122 3.53 6.28 -10.83
N GLY A 123 2.23 6.09 -10.66
CA GLY A 123 1.20 6.93 -11.28
C GLY A 123 0.79 6.56 -12.73
N HIS A 124 1.54 5.70 -13.42
CA HIS A 124 1.27 5.27 -14.81
C HIS A 124 1.01 3.75 -14.96
N MET A 125 -0.14 3.25 -14.50
CA MET A 125 -0.46 1.82 -14.49
C MET A 125 -0.99 1.35 -15.85
N PHE A 126 -0.92 0.04 -16.08
CA PHE A 126 -1.67 -0.61 -17.16
C PHE A 126 -3.16 -0.67 -16.79
N VAL A 127 -4.00 -0.07 -17.61
CA VAL A 127 -5.47 -0.13 -17.49
C VAL A 127 -5.96 -1.29 -18.34
N SER A 128 -6.62 -2.26 -17.72
CA SER A 128 -7.17 -3.45 -18.38
C SER A 128 -8.70 -3.38 -18.50
N ASP A 129 -9.29 -4.29 -19.27
CA ASP A 129 -10.75 -4.44 -19.37
C ASP A 129 -11.40 -5.18 -18.17
N LEU A 130 -10.59 -5.70 -17.24
CA LEU A 130 -11.10 -6.35 -16.03
C LEU A 130 -11.70 -5.32 -15.08
N GLN A 131 -12.93 -5.56 -14.65
CA GLN A 131 -13.60 -4.77 -13.62
C GLN A 131 -13.12 -5.19 -12.22
N ASP A 132 -13.10 -4.26 -11.26
CA ASP A 132 -12.71 -4.54 -9.87
C ASP A 132 -13.53 -5.69 -9.26
N GLU A 133 -14.82 -5.76 -9.61
CA GLU A 133 -15.75 -6.80 -9.18
C GLU A 133 -15.33 -8.21 -9.67
N SER A 134 -14.50 -8.31 -10.70
CA SER A 134 -13.91 -9.58 -11.16
C SER A 134 -12.69 -10.03 -10.33
N LEU A 135 -12.18 -9.14 -9.47
CA LEU A 135 -11.01 -9.38 -8.61
C LEU A 135 -11.40 -9.79 -7.18
N THR A 136 -12.69 -9.94 -6.91
CA THR A 136 -13.20 -10.36 -5.60
C THR A 136 -13.31 -11.87 -5.47
N LEU A 137 -13.36 -12.37 -4.21
CA LEU A 137 -13.87 -13.71 -3.89
C LEU A 137 -15.40 -13.77 -4.01
#